data_AF-A0A7L7T9I5-F1
#
_entry.id   AF-A0A7L7T9I5-F1
#
_cell.length_a   1.000
_cell.length_b   1.000
_cell.length_c   1.000
_cell.angle_alpha   90.00
_cell.angle_beta   90.00
_cell.angle_gamma   90.00
#
_symmetry.space_group_name_H-M   'P 1'
#
loop_
_entity.id
_entity.type
_entity.pdbx_description
1 polymer ?
#
loop_
_entity_poly.entity_id
_entity_poly.type
_entity_poly.pdbx_seq_one_letter_code
_entity_poly.pdbx_strand_id
1 'polypeptide(L)'
;AYGLDKREGEKNILVFDLGGGTFDVSLLTIDNGVFEVVATNGDTHLGGEDFDQRVMEHFIKLYKKKTGKDVRKDNRAVQKLRREVEKAKRALSSQHQAR
;
A
#
# COMPACT_ATOMS: atom_id res chain seq x y z
N ALA A 1 4.25 -20.16 5.31
CA ALA A 1 5.03 -19.38 4.31
C ALA A 1 5.16 -20.19 3.03
N TYR A 2 5.26 -19.55 1.86
CA TYR A 2 5.42 -20.27 0.59
C TYR A 2 6.76 -21.02 0.56
N GLY A 3 6.77 -22.25 0.06
CA GLY A 3 8.01 -23.02 -0.18
C GLY A 3 8.39 -24.08 0.87
N LEU A 4 7.75 -24.11 2.04
CA LEU A 4 8.08 -25.05 3.13
C LEU A 4 7.92 -26.55 2.76
N ASP A 5 6.99 -26.88 1.85
CA ASP A 5 6.69 -28.27 1.48
C ASP A 5 7.01 -28.61 0.01
N LYS A 6 7.66 -27.70 -0.73
CA LYS A 6 7.91 -27.92 -2.16
C LYS A 6 9.23 -28.67 -2.36
N ARG A 7 9.13 -29.97 -2.68
CA ARG A 7 10.24 -30.84 -3.11
C ARG A 7 10.42 -30.87 -4.64
N GLU A 8 9.93 -29.85 -5.33
CA GLU A 8 10.19 -29.68 -6.75
C GLU A 8 11.58 -29.03 -6.90
N GLY A 9 12.29 -29.28 -8.02
CA GLY A 9 13.64 -28.75 -8.25
C GLY A 9 13.73 -27.22 -8.21
N GLU A 10 14.92 -26.67 -8.44
CA GLU A 10 15.22 -25.24 -8.29
C GLU A 10 14.15 -24.31 -8.87
N LYS A 11 13.66 -23.38 -8.03
CA LYS A 11 12.66 -22.35 -8.42
C LYS A 11 13.14 -20.97 -8.08
N ASN A 12 12.97 -20.06 -9.03
CA ASN A 12 13.11 -18.63 -8.81
C ASN A 12 11.75 -18.00 -8.49
N ILE A 13 11.70 -17.21 -7.42
CA ILE A 13 10.49 -16.60 -6.88
C ILE A 13 10.72 -15.11 -6.73
N LEU A 14 9.81 -14.33 -7.29
CA LEU A 14 9.73 -12.89 -7.01
C LEU A 14 8.74 -12.67 -5.87
N VAL A 15 9.21 -12.13 -4.76
CA VAL A 15 8.37 -11.61 -3.68
C VAL A 15 8.17 -10.13 -3.93
N PHE A 16 6.91 -9.71 -4.01
CA PHE A 16 6.48 -8.33 -4.07
C PHE A 16 5.68 -8.04 -2.80
N ASP A 17 6.19 -7.16 -1.95
CA ASP A 17 5.53 -6.74 -0.72
C ASP A 17 5.29 -5.23 -0.77
N LEU A 18 4.03 -4.83 -0.81
CA LEU A 18 3.62 -3.42 -0.78
C LEU A 18 2.70 -3.21 0.42
N GLY A 19 3.31 -2.78 1.52
CA GLY A 19 2.67 -2.63 2.81
C GLY A 19 2.02 -1.27 3.03
N GLY A 20 1.82 -0.93 4.31
CA GLY A 20 1.25 0.36 4.73
C GLY A 20 2.20 1.54 4.51
N GLY A 21 3.51 1.34 4.70
CA GLY A 21 4.50 2.42 4.58
C GLY A 21 5.84 1.99 3.96
N THR A 22 5.99 0.72 3.58
CA THR A 22 7.19 0.20 2.91
C THR A 22 6.82 -0.61 1.68
N PHE A 23 7.74 -0.62 0.73
CA PHE A 23 7.67 -1.39 -0.49
C PHE A 23 8.96 -2.17 -0.66
N ASP A 24 8.89 -3.49 -0.77
CA ASP A 24 10.03 -4.38 -0.90
C ASP A 24 9.83 -5.37 -2.05
N VAL A 25 10.88 -5.61 -2.82
CA VAL A 25 10.94 -6.62 -3.88
C VAL A 25 12.17 -7.47 -3.66
N SER A 26 11.98 -8.79 -3.58
CA SER A 26 13.08 -9.73 -3.43
C SER A 26 12.99 -10.85 -4.46
N LEU A 27 14.12 -11.20 -5.06
CA LEU A 27 14.27 -12.39 -5.87
C LEU A 27 14.90 -13.48 -5.01
N LEU A 28 14.19 -14.59 -4.84
CA LEU A 28 14.63 -15.73 -4.07
C LEU A 28 14.79 -16.96 -4.98
N THR A 29 15.78 -17.77 -4.68
CA THR A 29 15.91 -19.11 -5.23
C THR A 29 15.58 -20.11 -4.13
N ILE A 30 14.71 -21.07 -4.44
CA ILE A 30 14.43 -22.22 -3.57
C ILE A 30 14.94 -23.47 -4.25
N ASP A 31 15.84 -24.18 -3.58
CA ASP A 31 16.25 -25.52 -3.97
C ASP A 31 16.21 -26.45 -2.76
N ASN A 32 15.45 -27.54 -2.86
CA ASN A 32 15.32 -28.56 -1.82
C ASN A 32 15.03 -28.02 -0.40
N GLY A 33 14.25 -26.95 -0.30
CA GLY A 33 13.90 -26.31 0.97
C GLY A 33 14.95 -25.34 1.52
N VAL A 34 16.07 -25.14 0.82
CA VAL A 34 17.01 -24.04 1.07
C VAL A 34 16.50 -22.80 0.36
N PHE A 35 16.47 -21.68 1.09
CA PHE A 35 16.03 -20.39 0.57
C PHE A 35 17.25 -19.46 0.49
N GLU A 36 17.56 -18.98 -0.71
CA GLU A 36 18.61 -17.99 -0.94
C GLU A 36 17.99 -16.70 -1.49
N VAL A 37 18.39 -15.56 -0.93
CA VAL A 37 18.03 -14.24 -1.46
C VAL A 37 19.08 -13.84 -2.47
N VAL A 38 18.70 -13.81 -3.75
CA VAL A 38 19.58 -13.43 -4.86
C VAL A 38 19.75 -11.92 -4.91
N ALA A 39 18.66 -11.19 -4.74
CA ALA A 39 18.65 -9.73 -4.73
C ALA A 39 17.44 -9.21 -3.96
N THR A 40 17.60 -8.04 -3.37
CA THR A 40 16.52 -7.30 -2.71
C THR A 40 16.65 -5.81 -2.99
N ASN A 41 15.53 -5.13 -3.16
CA ASN A 41 15.44 -3.69 -3.33
C ASN A 41 14.08 -3.19 -2.83
N GLY A 42 13.97 -1.92 -2.48
CA GLY A 42 12.74 -1.38 -1.92
C GLY A 42 12.82 0.11 -1.61
N ASP A 43 11.70 0.64 -1.13
CA ASP A 43 11.55 1.98 -0.58
C ASP A 43 10.86 1.89 0.79
N THR A 44 11.58 2.33 1.83
CA THR A 44 11.10 2.28 3.22
C THR A 44 10.09 3.38 3.55
N HIS A 45 9.71 4.22 2.58
CA HIS A 45 8.77 5.33 2.74
C HIS A 45 7.72 5.37 1.62
N LEU A 46 7.37 4.20 1.07
CA LEU A 46 6.34 4.06 0.05
C LEU A 46 5.34 2.97 0.45
N GLY A 47 4.07 3.30 0.57
CA GLY A 47 3.03 2.31 0.83
C GLY A 47 1.60 2.82 0.75
N GLY A 48 0.70 2.06 1.37
CA GLY A 48 -0.73 2.35 1.43
C GLY A 48 -1.09 3.72 2.01
N GLU A 49 -0.28 4.26 2.92
CA GLU A 49 -0.47 5.58 3.52
C GLU A 49 -0.26 6.71 2.50
N ASP A 50 0.66 6.57 1.54
CA ASP A 50 0.85 7.53 0.46
C ASP A 50 -0.38 7.59 -0.46
N PHE A 51 -0.99 6.43 -0.75
CA PHE A 51 -2.22 6.38 -1.52
C PHE A 51 -3.35 7.11 -0.80
N ASP A 52 -3.49 6.91 0.51
CA ASP A 52 -4.48 7.65 1.32
C ASP A 52 -4.18 9.16 1.28
N GLN A 53 -2.93 9.56 1.48
CA GLN A 53 -2.53 10.96 1.49
C GLN A 53 -2.83 11.65 0.15
N ARG A 54 -2.59 10.99 -0.99
CA ARG A 54 -2.90 11.53 -2.32
C ARG A 54 -4.39 11.79 -2.50
N VAL A 55 -5.25 10.87 -2.05
CA VAL A 55 -6.70 11.02 -2.13
C VAL A 55 -7.20 12.08 -1.16
N MET A 56 -6.67 12.13 0.07
CA MET A 56 -6.98 13.18 1.04
C MET A 56 -6.65 14.57 0.48
N GLU A 57 -5.46 14.77 -0.09
CA GLU A 57 -5.03 16.05 -0.65
C GLU A 57 -5.92 16.48 -1.83
N HIS A 58 -6.40 15.53 -2.64
CA HIS A 58 -7.40 15.79 -3.67
C HIS A 58 -8.70 16.34 -3.07
N PHE A 59 -9.27 15.68 -2.05
CA PHE A 59 -10.51 16.13 -1.43
C PHE A 59 -10.37 17.45 -0.69
N ILE A 60 -9.24 17.70 -0.02
CA ILE A 60 -8.96 18.97 0.66
C ILE A 60 -8.93 20.12 -0.37
N LYS A 61 -8.23 19.94 -1.49
CA LYS A 61 -8.21 20.92 -2.59
C LYS A 61 -9.60 21.15 -3.18
N LEU A 62 -10.37 20.08 -3.42
CA LEU A 62 -11.72 20.16 -3.94
C LEU A 62 -12.67 20.90 -2.99
N TYR A 63 -12.59 20.60 -1.69
CA TYR A 63 -13.39 21.25 -0.66
C TYR A 63 -13.06 22.73 -0.54
N LYS A 64 -11.78 23.10 -0.56
CA LYS A 64 -11.33 24.50 -0.59
C LYS A 64 -11.84 25.24 -1.82
N LYS A 65 -11.78 24.62 -3.00
CA LYS A 65 -12.32 25.21 -4.24
C LYS A 65 -13.82 25.47 -4.17
N LYS A 66 -14.59 24.55 -3.57
CA LYS A 66 -16.06 24.64 -3.50
C LYS A 66 -16.57 25.56 -2.39
N THR A 67 -15.88 25.62 -1.26
CA THR A 67 -16.38 26.29 -0.04
C THR A 67 -15.54 27.49 0.39
N GLY A 68 -14.37 27.69 -0.21
CA GLY A 68 -13.37 28.68 0.22
C GLY A 68 -12.63 28.32 1.52
N LYS A 69 -13.01 27.22 2.20
CA LYS A 69 -12.45 26.85 3.52
C LYS A 69 -11.32 25.84 3.37
N ASP A 70 -10.21 26.11 4.07
CA ASP A 70 -9.07 25.20 4.15
C ASP A 70 -9.16 24.36 5.43
N VAL A 71 -9.45 23.07 5.29
CA VAL A 71 -9.65 22.15 6.41
C VAL A 71 -8.35 21.59 6.99
N ARG A 72 -7.18 21.91 6.41
CA ARG A 72 -5.90 21.38 6.90
C ARG A 72 -5.57 21.80 8.33
N LYS A 73 -6.13 22.91 8.81
CA LYS A 73 -5.96 23.39 10.18
C LYS A 73 -6.88 22.70 11.19
N ASP A 74 -7.90 21.98 10.72
CA ASP A 74 -8.81 21.22 11.58
C ASP A 74 -8.34 19.76 11.65
N ASN A 75 -7.56 19.46 12.68
CA ASN A 75 -7.04 18.11 12.92
C ASN A 75 -8.16 17.07 13.03
N ARG A 76 -9.33 17.42 13.58
CA ARG A 76 -10.45 16.48 13.73
C ARG A 76 -11.07 16.17 12.36
N ALA A 77 -11.22 17.18 11.50
CA ALA A 77 -11.70 17.00 10.14
C ALA A 77 -10.72 16.15 9.31
N VAL A 78 -9.41 16.44 9.40
CA VAL A 78 -8.38 15.69 8.67
C VAL A 78 -8.33 14.22 9.11
N GLN A 79 -8.41 13.93 10.41
CA GLN A 79 -8.43 12.55 10.91
C GLN A 79 -9.68 11.79 10.48
N LYS A 80 -10.85 12.44 10.47
CA LYS A 80 -12.07 11.85 9.92
C LYS A 80 -11.92 11.56 8.42
N LEU A 81 -11.38 12.50 7.65
CA LEU A 81 -11.13 12.32 6.23
C LEU A 81 -10.18 11.14 5.98
N ARG A 82 -9.09 11.02 6.75
CA ARG A 82 -8.14 9.90 6.63
C ARG A 82 -8.83 8.54 6.78
N ARG A 83 -9.64 8.39 7.84
CA ARG A 83 -10.40 7.15 8.10
C ARG A 83 -11.34 6.79 6.95
N GLU A 84 -12.11 7.76 6.47
CA GLU A 84 -13.07 7.50 5.38
C GLU A 84 -12.37 7.23 4.03
N VAL A 85 -11.24 7.90 3.77
CA VAL A 85 -10.42 7.62 2.58
C VAL A 85 -9.85 6.20 2.61
N GLU A 86 -9.27 5.76 3.72
CA GLU A 86 -8.73 4.41 3.83
C GLU A 86 -9.84 3.36 3.63
N LYS A 87 -11.00 3.57 4.26
CA LYS A 87 -12.18 2.72 4.10
C LYS A 87 -12.65 2.66 2.64
N ALA A 88 -12.71 3.82 1.96
CA ALA A 88 -13.07 3.89 0.55
C ALA A 88 -12.02 3.20 -0.36
N LYS A 89 -10.72 3.41 -0.12
CA LYS A 89 -9.63 2.74 -0.84
C LYS A 89 -9.77 1.21 -0.78
N ARG A 90 -10.05 0.67 0.41
CA ARG A 90 -10.28 -0.77 0.61
C ARG A 90 -11.52 -1.25 -0.15
N ALA A 91 -12.64 -0.52 -0.07
CA ALA A 91 -13.87 -0.88 -0.79
C ALA A 91 -13.67 -0.88 -2.32
N LEU A 92 -12.92 0.10 -2.84
CA LEU A 92 -12.62 0.23 -4.27
C LEU A 92 -11.67 -0.85 -4.82
N SER A 93 -11.10 -1.70 -3.95
CA SER A 93 -10.33 -2.88 -4.42
C SER A 93 -11.22 -3.96 -5.03
N SER A 94 -12.53 -3.93 -4.77
CA SER A 94 -13.51 -4.88 -5.33
C SER A 94 -14.76 -4.21 -5.93
N GLN A 95 -14.91 -2.89 -5.78
CA GLN A 95 -16.04 -2.12 -6.26
C GLN A 95 -15.57 -0.96 -7.15
N HIS A 96 -16.39 -0.56 -8.11
CA HIS A 96 -16.08 0.60 -8.97
C HIS A 96 -16.43 1.95 -8.34
N GLN A 97 -17.17 1.96 -7.22
CA GLN A 97 -17.55 3.18 -6.49
C GLN A 97 -17.71 2.87 -4.99
N ALA A 98 -17.37 3.83 -4.14
CA ALA A 98 -17.61 3.79 -2.69
C ALA A 98 -18.53 4.96 -2.30
N ARG A 99 -19.51 4.69 -1.43
CA ARG A 99 -20.48 5.67 -0.94
C ARG A 99 -20.23 6.01 0.52
#